data_AF-A0A355AS46-F1
#
_entry.id   AF-A0A355AS46-F1
#
_cell.length_a   1.000
_cell.length_b   1.000
_cell.length_c   1.000
_cell.angle_alpha   90.00
_cell.angle_beta   90.00
_cell.angle_gamma   90.00
#
_symmetry.space_group_name_H-M   'P 1'
#
loop_
_entity.id
_entity.type
_entity.pdbx_description
1 polymer ?
#
loop_
_entity_poly.entity_id
_entity_poly.type
_entity_poly.pdbx_seq_one_letter_code
_entity_poly.pdbx_strand_id
1 'polypeptide(L)'
;VCNGHYTEPRVPDIPGSDHFPASCVHSHNYRSPDGFAGMRVAIVGTASSGADLSQEIAVAAERVYWCGSEKAARLKKTEHLKNVTSCGPIRSLIDDGRIELEDRTLIGPVDSLVFATGYHYRFRFLSE
;
A
#
# COMPACT_ATOMS: atom_id res chain seq x y z
N VAL A 1 -25.34 -16.40 -1.83
CA VAL A 1 -25.25 -15.23 -0.93
C VAL A 1 -24.54 -14.11 -1.68
N CYS A 2 -25.10 -12.89 -1.72
CA CYS A 2 -24.59 -11.73 -2.47
C CYS A 2 -24.32 -10.53 -1.54
N ASN A 3 -23.47 -10.69 -0.54
CA ASN A 3 -23.24 -9.75 0.57
C ASN A 3 -22.00 -8.84 0.43
N GLY A 4 -21.27 -8.94 -0.69
CA GLY A 4 -20.04 -8.18 -0.91
C GLY A 4 -18.84 -8.73 -0.11
N HIS A 5 -17.67 -8.74 -0.74
CA HIS A 5 -16.45 -9.39 -0.24
C HIS A 5 -15.28 -8.41 -0.05
N TYR A 6 -15.59 -7.12 0.09
CA TYR A 6 -14.63 -6.02 0.21
C TYR A 6 -14.79 -5.22 1.52
N THR A 7 -14.90 -5.91 2.66
CA THR A 7 -15.25 -5.28 3.95
C THR A 7 -14.26 -5.50 5.09
N GLU A 8 -13.43 -6.55 5.10
CA GLU A 8 -12.41 -6.74 6.15
C GLU A 8 -10.98 -6.52 5.59
N PRO A 9 -10.30 -5.42 5.96
CA PRO A 9 -8.91 -5.14 5.59
C PRO A 9 -7.95 -6.29 5.90
N ARG A 10 -7.15 -6.72 4.91
CA ARG A 10 -6.01 -7.62 5.16
C ARG A 10 -4.79 -6.79 5.50
N VAL A 11 -4.58 -6.47 6.77
CA VAL A 11 -3.32 -5.84 7.21
C VAL A 11 -2.31 -6.95 7.50
N PRO A 12 -1.24 -7.11 6.70
CA PRO A 12 -0.18 -8.06 7.01
C PRO A 12 0.53 -7.62 8.29
N ASP A 13 0.81 -8.59 9.18
CA ASP A 13 1.71 -8.37 10.31
C ASP A 13 3.14 -8.24 9.76
N ILE A 14 3.59 -6.99 9.61
CA ILE A 14 4.92 -6.67 9.09
C ILE A 14 5.84 -6.43 10.29
N PRO A 15 7.00 -7.11 10.39
CA PRO A 15 7.97 -6.86 11.43
C PRO A 15 8.33 -5.37 11.54
N GLY A 16 8.32 -4.83 12.76
CA GLY A 16 8.64 -3.43 13.04
C GLY A 16 7.46 -2.45 12.93
N SER A 17 6.26 -2.94 12.60
CA SER A 17 5.04 -2.13 12.53
C SER A 17 4.71 -1.41 13.84
N ASP A 18 4.97 -2.00 15.00
CA ASP A 18 4.71 -1.42 16.33
C ASP A 18 5.48 -0.12 16.60
N HIS A 19 6.62 0.06 15.94
CA HIS A 19 7.50 1.21 16.12
C HIS A 19 7.59 2.08 14.87
N PHE A 20 6.76 1.80 13.85
CA PHE A 20 6.80 2.54 12.61
C PHE A 20 6.15 3.92 12.78
N PRO A 21 6.86 5.02 12.49
CA PRO A 21 6.35 6.37 12.76
C PRO A 21 5.31 6.84 11.74
N ALA A 22 5.20 6.18 10.58
CA ALA A 22 4.30 6.59 9.52
C ALA A 22 2.84 6.21 9.80
N SER A 23 1.91 7.03 9.33
CA SER A 23 0.48 6.73 9.44
C SER A 23 0.09 5.54 8.56
N CYS A 24 -0.72 4.61 9.08
CA CYS A 24 -1.18 3.45 8.31
C CYS A 24 -2.66 3.60 7.95
N VAL A 25 -3.00 3.45 6.66
CA VAL A 25 -4.36 3.57 6.12
C VAL A 25 -4.66 2.36 5.25
N HIS A 26 -5.83 1.72 5.42
CA HIS A 26 -6.28 0.73 4.44
C HIS A 26 -7.05 1.41 3.31
N SER A 27 -6.93 0.88 2.09
CA SER A 27 -7.67 1.34 0.89
C SER A 27 -9.17 1.50 1.11
N HIS A 28 -9.78 0.70 2.00
CA HIS A 28 -11.18 0.83 2.43
C HIS A 28 -11.53 2.21 3.03
N ASN A 29 -10.58 2.82 3.74
CA ASN A 29 -10.73 4.09 4.43
C ASN A 29 -10.24 5.28 3.59
N TYR A 30 -9.66 5.03 2.41
CA TYR A 30 -9.28 6.08 1.47
C TYR A 30 -10.52 6.81 0.93
N ARG A 31 -10.45 8.13 0.81
CA ARG A 31 -11.57 8.97 0.33
C ARG A 31 -11.16 10.01 -0.72
N SER A 32 -9.97 10.61 -0.59
CA SER A 32 -9.41 11.55 -1.56
C SER A 32 -7.88 11.60 -1.46
N PRO A 33 -7.18 12.08 -2.50
CA PRO A 33 -5.73 12.18 -2.51
C PRO A 33 -5.21 13.39 -1.70
N ASP A 34 -6.07 14.35 -1.36
CA ASP A 34 -5.69 15.61 -0.70
C ASP A 34 -4.98 15.38 0.64
N GLY A 35 -5.36 14.33 1.37
CA GLY A 35 -4.72 13.95 2.64
C GLY A 35 -3.27 13.49 2.49
N PHE A 36 -2.80 13.25 1.26
CA PHE A 36 -1.44 12.82 0.93
C PHE A 36 -0.63 13.93 0.25
N ALA A 37 -1.17 15.16 0.15
CA ALA A 37 -0.50 16.26 -0.51
C ALA A 37 0.90 16.52 0.08
N GLY A 38 1.93 16.48 -0.77
CA GLY A 38 3.33 16.67 -0.36
C GLY A 38 3.92 15.55 0.51
N MET A 39 3.22 14.43 0.70
CA MET A 39 3.72 13.28 1.47
C MET A 39 4.48 12.30 0.57
N ARG A 40 5.35 11.50 1.20
CA ARG A 40 5.92 10.30 0.62
C ARG A 40 5.11 9.10 1.09
N VAL A 41 4.47 8.41 0.17
CA VAL A 41 3.48 7.37 0.47
C VAL A 41 3.97 6.02 -0.04
N ALA A 42 3.90 4.99 0.79
CA ALA A 42 4.11 3.61 0.36
C ALA A 42 2.79 2.87 0.22
N ILE A 43 2.50 2.32 -0.96
CA ILE A 43 1.29 1.54 -1.26
C ILE A 43 1.67 0.07 -1.32
N VAL A 44 1.04 -0.76 -0.50
CA VAL A 44 1.29 -2.20 -0.41
C VAL A 44 0.20 -2.96 -1.15
N GLY A 45 0.55 -3.66 -2.21
CA GLY A 45 -0.38 -4.44 -3.02
C GLY A 45 -0.45 -3.94 -4.47
N THR A 46 -0.30 -4.87 -5.41
CA THR A 46 -0.15 -4.59 -6.85
C THR A 46 -1.35 -5.04 -7.69
N ALA A 47 -2.47 -5.37 -7.03
CA ALA A 47 -3.74 -5.66 -7.69
C ALA A 47 -4.46 -4.35 -8.09
N SER A 48 -5.74 -4.44 -8.52
CA SER A 48 -6.50 -3.31 -9.07
C SER A 48 -6.49 -2.06 -8.17
N SER A 49 -6.78 -2.21 -6.87
CA SER A 49 -6.79 -1.07 -5.94
C SER A 49 -5.42 -0.39 -5.81
N GLY A 50 -4.32 -1.16 -5.84
CA GLY A 50 -2.98 -0.58 -5.79
C GLY A 50 -2.63 0.18 -7.06
N ALA A 51 -3.06 -0.32 -8.22
CA ALA A 51 -2.84 0.35 -9.50
C ALA A 51 -3.63 1.67 -9.60
N ASP A 52 -4.85 1.73 -9.11
CA ASP A 52 -5.66 2.95 -9.15
C ASP A 52 -5.18 3.97 -8.10
N LEU A 53 -4.95 3.52 -6.85
CA LEU A 53 -4.43 4.39 -5.78
C LEU A 53 -3.04 4.94 -6.10
N SER A 54 -2.16 4.17 -6.74
CA SER A 54 -0.83 4.67 -7.10
C SER A 54 -0.88 5.80 -8.12
N GLN A 55 -1.86 5.79 -9.04
CA GLN A 55 -2.06 6.89 -9.98
C GLN A 55 -2.74 8.07 -9.32
N GLU A 56 -3.79 7.83 -8.51
CA GLU A 56 -4.59 8.89 -7.89
C GLU A 56 -3.79 9.66 -6.82
N ILE A 57 -3.12 8.94 -5.91
CA ILE A 57 -2.30 9.55 -4.85
C ILE A 57 -1.10 10.29 -5.46
N ALA A 58 -0.52 9.78 -6.55
CA ALA A 58 0.61 10.43 -7.23
C ALA A 58 0.28 11.83 -7.78
N VAL A 59 -0.99 12.18 -7.97
CA VAL A 59 -1.38 13.54 -8.39
C VAL A 59 -1.09 14.57 -7.30
N ALA A 60 -1.18 14.19 -6.02
CA ALA A 60 -1.00 15.10 -4.87
C ALA A 60 0.30 14.84 -4.08
N ALA A 61 0.72 13.58 -3.98
CA ALA A 61 1.87 13.17 -3.20
C ALA A 61 3.20 13.63 -3.82
N GLU A 62 4.19 13.91 -2.96
CA GLU A 62 5.56 14.18 -3.40
C GLU A 62 6.13 12.94 -4.09
N ARG A 63 5.92 11.76 -3.51
CA ARG A 63 6.43 10.49 -4.02
C ARG A 63 5.57 9.31 -3.58
N VAL A 64 5.43 8.33 -4.48
CA VAL A 64 4.71 7.08 -4.23
C VAL A 64 5.65 5.90 -4.45
N TYR A 65 5.79 5.05 -3.43
CA TYR A 65 6.44 3.75 -3.51
C TYR A 65 5.38 2.67 -3.66
N TRP A 66 5.31 2.02 -4.82
CA TRP A 66 4.32 0.98 -5.07
C TRP A 66 4.95 -0.40 -4.88
N CYS A 67 4.71 -1.00 -3.71
CA CYS A 67 5.41 -2.20 -3.23
C CYS A 67 4.57 -3.47 -3.44
N GLY A 68 5.19 -4.52 -3.98
CA GLY A 68 4.56 -5.84 -4.13
C GLY A 68 5.34 -6.76 -5.06
N SER A 69 4.71 -7.83 -5.55
CA SER A 69 5.43 -8.77 -6.43
C SER A 69 5.78 -8.14 -7.78
N GLU A 70 7.03 -8.33 -8.22
CA GLU A 70 7.59 -7.74 -9.44
C GLU A 70 6.78 -8.07 -10.71
N LYS A 71 6.11 -9.23 -10.75
CA LYS A 71 5.27 -9.62 -11.89
C LYS A 71 4.06 -8.71 -12.08
N ALA A 72 3.55 -8.09 -11.02
CA ALA A 72 2.38 -7.21 -11.07
C ALA A 72 2.75 -5.71 -11.11
N ALA A 73 3.91 -5.33 -10.55
CA ALA A 73 4.41 -3.94 -10.61
C ALA A 73 4.89 -3.51 -12.02
N ARG A 74 4.99 -4.45 -12.98
CA ARG A 74 5.29 -4.23 -14.40
C ARG A 74 4.10 -3.74 -15.25
N LEU A 75 2.98 -3.38 -14.62
CA LEU A 75 1.89 -2.71 -15.33
C LEU A 75 2.40 -1.34 -15.81
N LYS A 76 2.59 -1.20 -17.12
CA LYS A 76 2.97 0.01 -17.87
C LYS A 76 2.09 1.26 -17.62
N LYS A 77 1.13 1.18 -16.69
CA LYS A 77 0.17 2.23 -16.36
C LYS A 77 0.82 3.43 -15.67
N THR A 78 1.89 3.22 -14.89
CA THR A 78 2.54 4.31 -14.14
C THR A 78 3.84 4.82 -14.78
N GLU A 79 4.25 4.32 -15.95
CA GLU A 79 5.50 4.71 -16.62
C GLU A 79 5.59 6.22 -16.93
N HIS A 80 4.44 6.87 -17.11
CA HIS A 80 4.36 8.31 -17.35
C HIS A 80 4.43 9.16 -16.07
N LEU A 81 4.29 8.54 -14.89
CA LEU A 81 4.31 9.21 -13.59
C LEU A 81 5.72 9.19 -13.03
N LYS A 82 6.38 10.36 -13.04
CA LYS A 82 7.78 10.50 -12.62
C LYS A 82 8.02 10.33 -11.12
N ASN A 83 6.96 10.46 -10.31
CA ASN A 83 7.00 10.37 -8.85
C ASN A 83 6.54 9.01 -8.31
N VAL A 84 6.27 8.02 -9.17
CA VAL A 84 5.94 6.65 -8.76
C VAL A 84 7.14 5.74 -8.96
N THR A 85 7.55 5.04 -7.91
CA THR A 85 8.61 4.03 -7.97
C THR A 85 8.03 2.67 -7.63
N SER A 86 8.14 1.72 -8.55
CA SER A 86 7.80 0.32 -8.28
C SER A 86 8.88 -0.33 -7.41
N CYS A 87 8.46 -1.01 -6.35
CA CYS A 87 9.33 -1.65 -5.38
C CYS A 87 8.93 -3.12 -5.21
N GLY A 88 9.90 -3.95 -4.78
CA GLY A 88 9.65 -5.33 -4.41
C GLY A 88 8.75 -5.48 -3.17
N PRO A 89 8.50 -6.71 -2.73
CA PRO A 89 7.73 -6.97 -1.51
C PRO A 89 8.42 -6.39 -0.27
N ILE A 90 7.62 -5.91 0.68
CA ILE A 90 8.10 -5.39 1.96
C ILE A 90 8.50 -6.56 2.85
N ARG A 91 9.68 -6.43 3.46
CA ARG A 91 10.23 -7.36 4.44
C ARG A 91 10.05 -6.88 5.87
N SER A 92 10.39 -5.62 6.15
CA SER A 92 10.28 -5.03 7.50
C SER A 92 10.11 -3.51 7.45
N LEU A 93 9.57 -2.96 8.54
CA LEU A 93 9.42 -1.53 8.76
C LEU A 93 10.45 -1.08 9.80
N ILE A 94 11.10 0.05 9.54
CA ILE A 94 12.19 0.58 10.37
C ILE A 94 11.67 1.79 11.16
N ASP A 95 12.11 1.92 12.42
CA ASP A 95 11.70 2.96 13.38
C ASP A 95 11.95 4.40 12.90
N ASP A 96 12.87 4.59 11.96
CA ASP A 96 13.16 5.87 11.31
C ASP A 96 12.22 6.22 10.12
N GLY A 97 11.21 5.39 9.87
CA GLY A 97 10.23 5.59 8.81
C GLY A 97 10.63 4.99 7.46
N ARG A 98 11.80 4.31 7.36
CA ARG A 98 12.19 3.56 6.16
C ARG A 98 11.56 2.17 6.12
N ILE A 99 11.53 1.61 4.92
CA ILE A 99 11.00 0.27 4.65
C ILE A 99 12.12 -0.58 4.07
N GLU A 100 12.35 -1.75 4.63
CA GLU A 100 13.23 -2.78 4.07
C GLU A 100 12.43 -3.69 3.14
N LEU A 101 12.93 -3.90 1.94
CA LEU A 101 12.37 -4.81 0.95
C LEU A 101 13.00 -6.21 1.09
N GLU A 102 12.39 -7.23 0.48
CA GLU A 102 12.90 -8.61 0.54
C GLU A 102 14.33 -8.77 -0.02
N ASP A 103 14.69 -7.95 -1.01
CA ASP A 103 16.04 -7.87 -1.60
C ASP A 103 17.05 -7.11 -0.73
N ARG A 104 16.65 -6.67 0.47
CA ARG A 104 17.42 -5.83 1.42
C ARG A 104 17.60 -4.38 1.01
N THR A 105 16.96 -3.93 -0.07
CA THR A 105 16.92 -2.51 -0.42
C THR A 105 16.10 -1.74 0.61
N LEU A 106 16.59 -0.55 1.00
CA LEU A 106 15.87 0.36 1.88
C LEU A 106 15.24 1.49 1.05
N ILE A 107 13.95 1.74 1.27
CA ILE A 107 13.20 2.85 0.66
C ILE A 107 12.63 3.78 1.74
N GLY A 108 12.26 5.00 1.35
CA GLY A 108 11.73 6.01 2.25
C GLY A 108 12.79 6.99 2.79
N PRO A 109 12.55 7.65 3.95
CA PRO A 109 11.41 7.43 4.83
C PRO A 109 10.07 7.78 4.18
N VAL A 110 8.97 7.24 4.72
CA VAL A 110 7.61 7.53 4.27
C VAL A 110 6.79 8.14 5.40
N ASP A 111 5.81 8.95 5.01
CA ASP A 111 4.92 9.65 5.94
C ASP A 111 3.58 8.91 6.09
N SER A 112 3.25 8.07 5.10
CA SER A 112 2.07 7.19 5.16
C SER A 112 2.29 5.85 4.44
N LEU A 113 1.67 4.80 4.98
CA LEU A 113 1.59 3.45 4.43
C LEU A 113 0.13 3.13 4.10
N VAL A 114 -0.15 2.84 2.83
CA VAL A 114 -1.50 2.53 2.32
C VAL A 114 -1.59 1.06 1.93
N PHE A 115 -2.43 0.31 2.64
CA PHE A 115 -2.68 -1.09 2.36
C PHE A 115 -3.75 -1.29 1.28
N ALA A 116 -3.33 -1.77 0.11
CA ALA A 116 -4.15 -2.19 -1.02
C ALA A 116 -4.10 -3.72 -1.22
N THR A 117 -4.02 -4.45 -0.11
CA THR A 117 -3.81 -5.91 0.00
C THR A 117 -5.10 -6.73 -0.13
N GLY A 118 -6.18 -6.11 -0.61
CA GLY A 118 -7.49 -6.74 -0.75
C GLY A 118 -8.21 -6.87 0.59
N TYR A 119 -9.17 -7.78 0.64
CA TYR A 119 -10.07 -7.95 1.77
C TYR A 119 -10.19 -9.43 2.14
N HIS A 120 -10.40 -9.73 3.41
CA HIS A 120 -10.77 -11.07 3.88
C HIS A 120 -12.22 -11.39 3.48
N TYR A 121 -12.45 -12.59 2.96
CA TYR A 121 -13.79 -13.16 2.87
C TYR A 121 -14.21 -13.61 4.26
N ARG A 122 -15.27 -13.01 4.82
CA ARG A 122 -15.83 -13.45 6.10
C ARG A 122 -17.35 -13.49 6.07
N PHE A 123 -17.90 -14.65 6.42
CA PHE A 123 -19.34 -14.89 6.52
C PHE A 123 -19.71 -15.18 7.98
N ARG A 124 -20.04 -14.15 8.79
CA ARG A 124 -20.37 -14.33 10.22
C ARG A 124 -21.67 -15.10 10.50
N PHE A 125 -22.50 -15.34 9.49
CA PHE A 125 -23.82 -15.96 9.61
C PHE A 125 -23.85 -17.42 9.13
N LEU A 126 -22.72 -17.96 8.67
CA LEU A 126 -22.56 -19.39 8.38
C LEU A 126 -21.66 -19.97 9.47
N SER A 127 -22.25 -20.78 10.36
CA SER A 127 -21.49 -21.81 11.07
C SER A 127 -21.22 -22.97 10.10
N GLU A 128 -20.12 -23.70 10.28
CA GLU A 128 -19.90 -25.00 9.61
C GLU A 128 -21.07 -25.97 9.86
#